data_AF-A0A2G6QD42-F1
#
_entry.id   AF-A0A2G6QD42-F1
#
_cell.length_a   1.000
_cell.length_b   1.000
_cell.length_c   1.000
_cell.angle_alpha   90.00
_cell.angle_beta   90.00
_cell.angle_gamma   90.00
#
_symmetry.space_group_name_H-M   'P 1'
#
loop_
_entity.id
_entity.type
_entity.pdbx_description
1 polymer ?
#
loop_
_entity_poly.entity_id
_entity_poly.type
_entity_poly.pdbx_seq_one_letter_code
_entity_poly.pdbx_strand_id
1 'polypeptide(L)'
;MFVYGLYKLMVNFNQSDVANTLIVVNLVSLLTLIIADFNVRNVKKNCDMEVDSEEEDAYLLQLERKAYTASIYIQVSLCLSFIVVLTGFLLLRDKQPGIVLASFIIIILAFMKLYPSKKIINLTNPGFTFPNPRSKNYEKELLDQFDDGQKHVMLQGLYKLYSFINTGLVILSFALMFYSAFTGNSQLVSVIGIGILLMLIQISFTISLKPNKSK
;
A
#
# COMPACT_ATOMS: atom_id res chain seq x y z
N MET A 1 16.60 18.17 -21.76
CA MET A 1 16.32 19.31 -20.84
C MET A 1 15.61 18.88 -19.56
N PHE A 2 14.51 18.12 -19.61
CA PHE A 2 13.76 17.72 -18.40
C PHE A 2 14.59 16.91 -17.38
N VAL A 3 15.35 15.91 -17.84
CA VAL A 3 16.21 15.06 -16.99
C VAL A 3 17.35 15.85 -16.34
N TYR A 4 17.93 16.81 -17.06
CA TYR A 4 18.96 17.72 -16.52
C TYR A 4 18.38 18.70 -15.50
N GLY A 5 17.13 19.17 -15.71
CA GLY A 5 16.39 19.97 -14.74
C GLY A 5 16.11 19.23 -13.43
N LEU A 6 15.72 17.95 -13.51
CA LEU A 6 15.55 17.07 -12.34
C LEU A 6 16.87 16.81 -11.60
N TYR A 7 17.96 16.59 -12.33
CA TYR A 7 19.29 16.43 -11.74
C TYR A 7 19.72 17.66 -10.94
N LYS A 8 19.55 18.86 -11.49
CA LYS A 8 19.91 20.11 -10.80
C LYS A 8 19.07 20.37 -9.55
N LEU A 9 17.82 19.90 -9.53
CA LEU A 9 16.93 19.98 -8.37
C LEU A 9 17.39 19.02 -7.26
N MET A 10 17.90 17.83 -7.61
CA MET A 10 18.43 16.88 -6.62
C MET A 10 19.77 17.29 -6.01
N VAL A 11 20.61 18.05 -6.72
CA VAL A 11 21.97 18.42 -6.27
C VAL A 11 21.98 19.53 -5.20
N ASN A 12 20.88 20.28 -5.03
CA ASN A 12 20.85 21.48 -4.18
C ASN A 12 20.10 21.32 -2.84
N PHE A 13 19.77 20.11 -2.40
CA PHE A 13 19.12 19.94 -1.09
C PHE A 13 20.11 20.10 0.05
N ASN A 14 19.96 21.15 0.85
CA ASN A 14 20.68 21.23 2.12
C ASN A 14 20.10 20.20 3.09
N GLN A 15 20.89 19.77 4.07
CA GLN A 15 20.46 18.78 5.04
C GLN A 15 19.24 19.25 5.86
N SER A 16 19.11 20.57 6.09
CA SER A 16 17.92 21.13 6.73
C SER A 16 16.67 21.01 5.84
N ASP A 17 16.81 21.09 4.52
CA ASP A 17 15.70 20.96 3.58
C ASP A 17 15.20 19.51 3.53
N VAL A 18 16.12 18.55 3.61
CA VAL A 18 15.79 17.11 3.72
C VAL A 18 14.99 16.86 5.01
N ALA A 19 15.46 17.36 6.15
CA ALA A 19 14.75 17.21 7.42
C ALA A 19 13.34 17.81 7.37
N ASN A 20 13.21 19.04 6.89
CA ASN A 20 11.92 19.72 6.76
C ASN A 20 10.97 18.95 5.83
N THR A 21 11.48 18.43 4.71
CA THR A 21 10.69 17.61 3.78
C THR A 21 10.17 16.35 4.46
N LEU A 22 11.01 15.63 5.19
CA LEU A 22 10.61 14.39 5.89
C LEU A 22 9.62 14.67 7.04
N ILE A 23 9.75 15.82 7.73
CA ILE A 23 8.76 16.27 8.71
C ILE A 23 7.40 16.51 8.04
N VAL A 24 7.37 17.21 6.91
CA VAL A 24 6.13 17.46 6.16
C VAL A 24 5.50 16.15 5.72
N VAL A 25 6.28 15.19 5.20
CA VAL A 25 5.75 13.87 4.81
C VAL A 25 5.14 13.14 6.01
N ASN A 26 5.77 13.20 7.19
CA ASN A 26 5.19 12.62 8.40
C ASN A 26 3.88 13.29 8.84
N LEU A 27 3.79 14.62 8.73
CA LEU A 27 2.55 15.33 9.01
C LEU A 27 1.44 14.91 8.03
N VAL A 28 1.76 14.78 6.74
CA VAL A 28 0.82 14.29 5.73
C VAL A 28 0.39 12.86 6.04
N SER A 29 1.32 11.95 6.37
CA SER A 29 1.00 10.59 6.79
C SER A 29 0.03 10.58 7.98
N LEU A 30 0.33 11.36 9.02
CA LEU A 30 -0.54 11.47 10.20
C LEU A 30 -1.93 12.02 9.86
N LEU A 31 -2.01 13.06 9.02
CA LEU A 31 -3.27 13.62 8.55
C LEU A 31 -4.09 12.56 7.79
N THR A 32 -3.47 11.77 6.91
CA THR A 32 -4.17 10.69 6.21
C THR A 32 -4.71 9.63 7.18
N LEU A 33 -4.00 9.28 8.25
CA LEU A 33 -4.55 8.40 9.29
C LEU A 33 -5.71 9.01 10.08
N ILE A 34 -5.67 10.32 10.33
CA ILE A 34 -6.78 11.02 10.99
C ILE A 34 -8.02 11.00 10.09
N ILE A 35 -7.86 11.28 8.80
CA ILE A 35 -8.96 11.21 7.81
C ILE A 35 -9.51 9.78 7.73
N ALA A 36 -8.64 8.76 7.71
CA ALA A 36 -9.07 7.37 7.75
C ALA A 36 -9.90 7.06 9.00
N ASP A 37 -9.45 7.52 10.17
CA ASP A 37 -10.16 7.31 11.44
C ASP A 37 -11.53 7.97 11.43
N PHE A 38 -11.62 9.18 10.89
CA PHE A 38 -12.88 9.89 10.72
C PHE A 38 -13.85 9.09 9.85
N ASN A 39 -13.39 8.59 8.69
CA ASN A 39 -14.20 7.76 7.80
C ASN A 39 -14.66 6.46 8.47
N VAL A 40 -13.76 5.77 9.19
CA VAL A 40 -14.09 4.55 9.96
C VAL A 40 -15.14 4.82 11.02
N ARG A 41 -15.00 5.91 11.79
CA ARG A 41 -15.98 6.30 12.81
C ARG A 41 -17.32 6.66 12.19
N ASN A 42 -17.30 7.40 11.07
CA ASN A 42 -18.51 7.76 10.35
C ASN A 42 -19.25 6.51 9.87
N VAL A 43 -18.55 5.55 9.26
CA VAL A 43 -19.16 4.27 8.84
C VAL A 43 -19.74 3.52 10.04
N LYS A 44 -18.99 3.39 11.14
CA LYS A 44 -19.44 2.66 12.34
C LYS A 44 -20.68 3.26 13.00
N LYS A 45 -20.82 4.59 13.00
CA LYS A 45 -21.99 5.28 13.55
C LYS A 45 -23.22 5.11 12.67
N ASN A 46 -23.00 5.11 11.36
CA ASN A 46 -24.06 5.18 10.37
C ASN A 46 -24.53 3.80 9.90
N CYS A 47 -23.79 2.74 10.21
CA CYS A 47 -24.12 1.35 9.86
C CYS A 47 -25.41 0.84 10.52
N ASP A 48 -25.81 1.40 11.67
CA ASP A 48 -26.97 0.95 12.44
C ASP A 48 -28.18 1.91 12.29
N MET A 49 -28.13 2.88 11.36
CA MET A 49 -29.24 3.82 11.15
C MET A 49 -30.31 3.20 10.25
N GLU A 50 -31.57 3.27 10.67
CA GLU A 50 -32.71 2.89 9.83
C GLU A 50 -32.87 3.93 8.71
N VAL A 51 -32.88 3.44 7.47
CA VAL A 51 -33.09 4.22 6.25
C VAL A 51 -34.32 3.66 5.56
N ASP A 52 -34.98 4.48 4.75
CA ASP A 52 -36.10 4.04 3.94
C ASP A 52 -35.71 2.85 3.04
N SER A 53 -36.60 1.87 2.91
CA SER A 53 -36.32 0.62 2.22
C SER A 53 -36.01 0.81 0.73
N GLU A 54 -36.50 1.89 0.12
CA GLU A 54 -36.20 2.20 -1.29
C GLU A 54 -34.78 2.78 -1.47
N GLU A 55 -34.19 3.35 -0.42
CA GLU A 55 -32.87 3.98 -0.44
C GLU A 55 -31.77 3.14 0.25
N GLU A 56 -32.13 2.03 0.90
CA GLU A 56 -31.24 1.20 1.73
C GLU A 56 -30.00 0.73 0.95
N ASP A 57 -30.18 0.17 -0.25
CA ASP A 57 -29.08 -0.34 -1.08
C ASP A 57 -28.08 0.76 -1.46
N ALA A 58 -28.59 1.93 -1.86
CA ALA A 58 -27.75 3.08 -2.23
C ALA A 58 -26.98 3.61 -1.02
N TYR A 59 -27.60 3.60 0.15
CA TYR A 59 -26.98 4.02 1.40
C TYR A 59 -25.87 3.05 1.86
N LEU A 60 -26.11 1.74 1.82
CA LEU A 60 -25.12 0.72 2.15
C LEU A 60 -23.89 0.81 1.23
N LEU A 61 -24.11 1.00 -0.07
CA LEU A 61 -23.03 1.19 -1.04
C LEU A 61 -22.17 2.43 -0.72
N GLN A 62 -22.78 3.53 -0.24
CA GLN A 62 -22.01 4.71 0.18
C GLN A 62 -21.16 4.43 1.43
N LEU A 63 -21.67 3.65 2.38
CA LEU A 63 -20.91 3.27 3.57
C LEU A 63 -19.74 2.34 3.21
N GLU A 64 -19.96 1.37 2.31
CA GLU A 64 -18.92 0.50 1.78
C GLU A 64 -17.81 1.30 1.09
N ARG A 65 -18.16 2.25 0.21
CA ARG A 65 -17.20 3.15 -0.44
C ARG A 65 -16.38 3.95 0.57
N LYS A 66 -17.01 4.45 1.64
CA LYS A 66 -16.30 5.15 2.72
C LYS A 66 -15.36 4.23 3.50
N ALA A 67 -15.74 2.96 3.70
CA ALA A 67 -14.87 1.97 4.33
C ALA A 67 -13.62 1.69 3.48
N TYR A 68 -13.78 1.46 2.17
CA TYR A 68 -12.64 1.31 1.26
C TYR A 68 -11.78 2.57 1.16
N THR A 69 -12.41 3.75 1.16
CA THR A 69 -11.69 5.03 1.20
C THR A 69 -10.81 5.14 2.44
N ALA A 70 -11.30 4.73 3.61
CA ALA A 70 -10.49 4.70 4.82
C ALA A 70 -9.29 3.74 4.69
N SER A 71 -9.50 2.54 4.13
CA SER A 71 -8.43 1.58 3.87
C SER A 71 -7.35 2.15 2.95
N ILE A 72 -7.74 2.90 1.90
CA ILE A 72 -6.80 3.59 1.01
C ILE A 72 -5.94 4.59 1.80
N TYR A 73 -6.55 5.45 2.64
CA TYR A 73 -5.80 6.42 3.43
C TYR A 73 -4.84 5.76 4.45
N ILE A 74 -5.23 4.63 5.04
CA ILE A 74 -4.34 3.84 5.93
C ILE A 74 -3.12 3.34 5.15
N GLN A 75 -3.34 2.76 3.96
CA GLN A 75 -2.27 2.25 3.11
C GLN A 75 -1.35 3.38 2.62
N VAL A 76 -1.90 4.54 2.24
CA VAL A 76 -1.12 5.72 1.85
C VAL A 76 -0.23 6.19 3.00
N SER A 77 -0.76 6.31 4.22
CA SER A 77 0.05 6.65 5.39
C SER A 77 1.16 5.65 5.63
N LEU A 78 0.87 4.35 5.50
CA LEU A 78 1.84 3.29 5.71
C LEU A 78 3.00 3.42 4.71
N CYS A 79 2.70 3.58 3.42
CA CYS A 79 3.71 3.73 2.37
C CYS A 79 4.55 5.00 2.56
N LEU A 80 3.92 6.15 2.84
CA LEU A 80 4.64 7.40 3.05
C LEU A 80 5.57 7.32 4.26
N SER A 81 5.08 6.82 5.40
CA SER A 81 5.92 6.67 6.59
C SER A 81 7.01 5.63 6.42
N PHE A 82 6.77 4.57 5.64
CA PHE A 82 7.82 3.59 5.29
C PHE A 82 8.94 4.24 4.46
N ILE A 83 8.60 5.08 3.48
CA ILE A 83 9.59 5.86 2.72
C ILE A 83 10.41 6.74 3.67
N VAL A 84 9.76 7.47 4.59
CA VAL A 84 10.46 8.33 5.55
C VAL A 84 11.38 7.53 6.48
N VAL A 85 10.98 6.34 6.93
CA VAL A 85 11.86 5.48 7.73
C VAL A 85 13.10 5.11 6.94
N LEU A 86 12.96 4.63 5.70
CA LEU A 86 14.11 4.23 4.88
C LEU A 86 15.03 5.41 4.58
N THR A 87 14.49 6.51 4.05
CA THR A 87 15.30 7.67 3.64
C THR A 87 15.84 8.42 4.85
N GLY A 88 15.04 8.58 5.90
CA GLY A 88 15.43 9.25 7.14
C GLY A 88 16.49 8.47 7.91
N PHE A 89 16.40 7.14 7.96
CA PHE A 89 17.44 6.32 8.57
C PHE A 89 18.77 6.45 7.82
N LEU A 90 18.74 6.50 6.49
CA LEU A 90 19.95 6.68 5.68
C LEU A 90 20.58 8.08 5.84
N LEU A 91 19.75 9.14 5.93
CA LEU A 91 20.23 10.53 5.83
C LEU A 91 20.33 11.27 7.17
N LEU A 92 19.54 10.90 8.18
CA LEU A 92 19.33 11.69 9.40
C LEU A 92 19.54 10.92 10.71
N ARG A 93 19.89 9.62 10.69
CA ARG A 93 20.00 8.78 11.90
C ARG A 93 20.85 9.38 13.02
N ASP A 94 21.96 10.03 12.69
CA ASP A 94 22.93 10.52 13.67
C ASP A 94 22.58 11.92 14.19
N LYS A 95 21.79 12.70 13.44
CA LYS A 95 21.51 14.12 13.75
C LYS A 95 20.10 14.34 14.28
N GLN A 96 19.10 13.70 13.67
CA GLN A 96 17.68 13.88 13.99
C GLN A 96 16.93 12.54 13.97
N PRO A 97 17.34 11.56 14.79
CA PRO A 97 16.69 10.25 14.84
C PRO A 97 15.20 10.33 15.23
N GLY A 98 14.79 11.41 15.91
CA GLY A 98 13.40 11.64 16.29
C GLY A 98 12.42 11.65 15.11
N ILE A 99 12.83 12.13 13.94
CA ILE A 99 11.98 12.13 12.72
C ILE A 99 11.72 10.68 12.27
N VAL A 100 12.76 9.84 12.30
CA VAL A 100 12.65 8.42 11.93
C VAL A 100 11.79 7.67 12.93
N LEU A 101 11.99 7.92 14.24
CA LEU A 101 11.18 7.32 15.31
C LEU A 101 9.70 7.69 15.19
N ALA A 102 9.38 8.96 14.89
CA ALA A 102 7.99 9.39 14.67
C ALA A 102 7.34 8.62 13.51
N SER A 103 8.06 8.48 12.39
CA SER A 103 7.61 7.72 11.22
C SER A 103 7.35 6.25 11.56
N PHE A 104 8.23 5.66 12.36
CA PHE A 104 8.10 4.27 12.81
C PHE A 104 6.86 4.07 13.69
N ILE A 105 6.58 5.02 14.60
CA ILE A 105 5.35 5.01 15.41
C ILE A 105 4.11 5.10 14.50
N ILE A 106 4.13 5.97 13.48
CA ILE A 106 3.03 6.09 12.52
C ILE A 106 2.80 4.77 11.77
N ILE A 107 3.86 4.05 11.38
CA ILE A 107 3.75 2.72 10.76
C ILE A 107 3.04 1.74 11.70
N ILE A 108 3.41 1.68 12.98
CA ILE A 108 2.77 0.80 13.96
C ILE A 108 1.27 1.15 14.09
N LEU A 109 0.95 2.44 14.19
CA LEU A 109 -0.45 2.92 14.26
C LEU A 109 -1.24 2.53 12.99
N ALA A 110 -0.64 2.68 11.82
CA ALA A 110 -1.27 2.30 10.54
C ALA A 110 -1.50 0.78 10.47
N PHE A 111 -0.52 -0.04 10.87
CA PHE A 111 -0.65 -1.50 10.93
C PHE A 111 -1.78 -1.95 11.84
N MET A 112 -1.91 -1.35 13.03
CA MET A 112 -3.01 -1.67 13.95
C MET A 112 -4.38 -1.35 13.33
N LYS A 113 -4.46 -0.34 12.46
CA LYS A 113 -5.70 0.06 11.78
C LYS A 113 -6.01 -0.73 10.51
N LEU A 114 -5.05 -1.49 9.98
CA LEU A 114 -5.25 -2.32 8.79
C LEU A 114 -6.23 -3.47 9.03
N TYR A 115 -6.44 -3.86 10.29
CA TYR A 115 -7.41 -4.86 10.68
C TYR A 115 -8.78 -4.20 10.92
N PRO A 116 -9.72 -4.27 9.95
CA PRO A 116 -11.02 -3.64 10.11
C PRO A 116 -11.79 -4.27 11.26
N SER A 117 -12.59 -3.46 11.95
CA SER A 117 -13.47 -3.96 13.00
C SER A 117 -14.55 -4.87 12.42
N LYS A 118 -15.05 -5.82 13.22
CA LYS A 118 -16.16 -6.73 12.86
C LYS A 118 -17.36 -6.01 12.22
N LYS A 119 -17.73 -4.82 12.72
CA LYS A 119 -18.82 -4.02 12.12
C LYS A 119 -18.58 -3.66 10.64
N ILE A 120 -17.36 -3.25 10.30
CA ILE A 120 -17.01 -2.89 8.91
C ILE A 120 -16.99 -4.14 8.04
N ILE A 121 -16.44 -5.24 8.56
CA ILE A 121 -16.39 -6.51 7.85
C ILE A 121 -17.81 -6.99 7.55
N ASN A 122 -18.70 -6.99 8.54
CA ASN A 122 -20.09 -7.41 8.36
C ASN A 122 -20.85 -6.51 7.38
N LEU A 123 -20.52 -5.22 7.33
CA LEU A 123 -21.09 -4.29 6.34
C LEU A 123 -20.64 -4.64 4.91
N THR A 124 -19.35 -4.93 4.70
CA THR A 124 -18.80 -5.18 3.36
C THR A 124 -18.99 -6.62 2.86
N ASN A 125 -19.03 -7.58 3.79
CA ASN A 125 -19.24 -8.99 3.49
C ASN A 125 -19.99 -9.65 4.67
N PRO A 126 -21.34 -9.61 4.65
CA PRO A 126 -22.16 -10.25 5.67
C PRO A 126 -21.91 -11.75 5.71
N GLY A 127 -21.55 -12.28 6.88
CA GLY A 127 -21.22 -13.70 7.05
C GLY A 127 -19.75 -14.06 6.85
N PHE A 128 -18.89 -13.08 6.56
CA PHE A 128 -17.44 -13.29 6.53
C PHE A 128 -16.92 -13.79 7.88
N THR A 129 -16.22 -14.92 7.86
CA THR A 129 -15.53 -15.46 9.02
C THR A 129 -14.04 -15.54 8.77
N PHE A 130 -13.23 -15.02 9.69
CA PHE A 130 -11.78 -15.16 9.57
C PHE A 130 -11.41 -16.65 9.69
N PRO A 131 -10.70 -17.22 8.70
CA PRO A 131 -10.22 -18.59 8.80
C PRO A 131 -9.19 -18.72 9.92
N ASN A 132 -8.90 -19.95 10.33
CA ASN A 132 -7.95 -20.22 11.40
C ASN A 132 -6.55 -19.74 10.96
N PRO A 133 -5.89 -18.78 11.66
CA PRO A 133 -4.58 -18.28 11.28
C PRO A 133 -3.48 -19.35 11.20
N ARG A 134 -3.71 -20.54 11.77
CA ARG A 134 -2.79 -21.69 11.72
C ARG A 134 -3.11 -22.69 10.61
N SER A 135 -4.13 -22.44 9.78
CA SER A 135 -4.47 -23.33 8.67
C SER A 135 -3.36 -23.32 7.60
N LYS A 136 -3.02 -24.50 7.08
CA LYS A 136 -2.10 -24.65 5.94
C LYS A 136 -2.68 -24.07 4.64
N ASN A 137 -4.00 -23.97 4.55
CA ASN A 137 -4.71 -23.46 3.38
C ASN A 137 -5.39 -22.10 3.66
N TYR A 138 -4.84 -21.33 4.61
CA TYR A 138 -5.43 -20.06 5.07
C TYR A 138 -5.84 -19.13 3.93
N GLU A 139 -4.98 -18.96 2.92
CA GLU A 139 -5.26 -18.08 1.77
C GLU A 139 -6.46 -18.55 0.95
N LYS A 140 -6.60 -19.87 0.76
CA LYS A 140 -7.72 -20.45 0.04
C LYS A 140 -9.00 -20.33 0.85
N GLU A 141 -8.95 -20.69 2.14
CA GLU A 141 -10.10 -20.55 3.04
C GLU A 141 -10.57 -19.10 3.16
N LEU A 142 -9.63 -18.14 3.12
CA LEU A 142 -9.92 -16.71 3.12
C LEU A 142 -10.57 -16.28 1.81
N LEU A 143 -10.04 -16.70 0.67
CA LEU A 143 -10.61 -16.42 -0.65
C LEU A 143 -12.02 -17.00 -0.76
N ASP A 144 -12.25 -18.19 -0.21
CA ASP A 144 -13.54 -18.89 -0.24
C ASP A 144 -14.64 -18.16 0.57
N GLN A 145 -14.30 -17.21 1.45
CA GLN A 145 -15.27 -16.34 2.14
C GLN A 145 -15.90 -15.26 1.25
N PHE A 146 -15.31 -14.97 0.09
CA PHE A 146 -15.83 -13.98 -0.84
C PHE A 146 -16.75 -14.65 -1.86
N ASP A 147 -17.79 -13.94 -2.28
CA ASP A 147 -18.65 -14.41 -3.37
C ASP A 147 -17.91 -14.38 -4.72
N ASP A 148 -18.49 -15.02 -5.75
CA ASP A 148 -17.87 -15.13 -7.06
C ASP A 148 -17.73 -13.78 -7.79
N GLY A 149 -18.62 -12.82 -7.52
CA GLY A 149 -18.55 -11.46 -8.06
C GLY A 149 -17.38 -10.67 -7.46
N GLN A 150 -17.21 -10.71 -6.14
CA GLN A 150 -16.10 -10.12 -5.41
C GLN A 150 -14.78 -10.75 -5.83
N LYS A 151 -14.71 -12.09 -5.92
CA LYS A 151 -13.54 -12.80 -6.46
C LYS A 151 -13.21 -12.35 -7.87
N HIS A 152 -14.21 -12.16 -8.74
CA HIS A 152 -14.00 -11.69 -10.10
C HIS A 152 -13.39 -10.27 -10.13
N VAL A 153 -13.91 -9.34 -9.33
CA VAL A 153 -13.36 -7.98 -9.21
C VAL A 153 -11.93 -8.01 -8.65
N MET A 154 -11.67 -8.81 -7.62
CA MET A 154 -10.34 -9.00 -7.04
C MET A 154 -9.35 -9.55 -8.06
N LEU A 155 -9.75 -10.56 -8.85
CA LEU A 155 -8.91 -11.16 -9.89
C LEU A 155 -8.56 -10.15 -10.98
N GLN A 156 -9.54 -9.37 -11.46
CA GLN A 156 -9.28 -8.29 -12.42
C GLN A 156 -8.30 -7.27 -11.85
N GLY A 157 -8.47 -6.88 -10.58
CA GLY A 157 -7.56 -5.98 -9.87
C GLY A 157 -6.14 -6.53 -9.78
N LEU A 158 -6.00 -7.81 -9.40
CA LEU A 158 -4.72 -8.48 -9.27
C LEU A 158 -3.99 -8.59 -10.61
N TYR A 159 -4.70 -8.88 -11.69
CA TYR A 159 -4.11 -8.95 -13.03
C TYR A 159 -3.63 -7.58 -13.52
N LYS A 160 -4.42 -6.52 -13.31
CA LYS A 160 -4.00 -5.14 -13.61
C LYS A 160 -2.77 -4.76 -12.78
N LEU A 161 -2.75 -5.11 -11.49
CA LEU A 161 -1.63 -4.83 -10.60
C LEU A 161 -0.37 -5.58 -11.02
N TYR A 162 -0.49 -6.86 -11.39
CA TYR A 162 0.63 -7.65 -11.90
C TYR A 162 1.25 -6.99 -13.14
N SER A 163 0.44 -6.54 -14.11
CA SER A 163 0.95 -5.81 -15.27
C SER A 163 1.62 -4.50 -14.86
N PHE A 164 0.98 -3.71 -13.99
CA PHE A 164 1.50 -2.44 -13.51
C PHE A 164 2.84 -2.59 -12.79
N ILE A 165 2.99 -3.57 -11.89
CA ILE A 165 4.24 -3.82 -11.16
C ILE A 165 5.36 -4.20 -12.13
N ASN A 166 5.09 -5.10 -13.08
CA ASN A 166 6.10 -5.51 -14.07
C ASN A 166 6.57 -4.32 -14.91
N THR A 167 5.65 -3.53 -15.45
CA THR A 167 5.99 -2.32 -16.22
C THR A 167 6.71 -1.29 -15.35
N GLY A 168 6.26 -1.08 -14.12
CA GLY A 168 6.86 -0.15 -13.17
C GLY A 168 8.29 -0.52 -12.80
N LEU A 169 8.58 -1.80 -12.53
CA LEU A 169 9.92 -2.28 -12.23
C LEU A 169 10.88 -2.14 -13.42
N VAL A 170 10.40 -2.35 -14.65
CA VAL A 170 11.19 -2.13 -15.87
C VAL A 170 11.51 -0.64 -16.04
N ILE A 171 10.51 0.23 -15.92
CA ILE A 171 10.71 1.69 -16.01
C ILE A 171 11.67 2.18 -14.91
N LEU A 172 11.51 1.70 -13.68
CA LEU A 172 12.38 2.04 -12.56
C LEU A 172 13.83 1.59 -12.81
N SER A 173 14.04 0.40 -13.37
CA SER A 173 15.37 -0.09 -13.73
C SER A 173 16.04 0.83 -14.77
N PHE A 174 15.31 1.26 -15.80
CA PHE A 174 15.82 2.24 -16.76
C PHE A 174 16.13 3.59 -16.10
N ALA A 175 15.26 4.08 -15.22
CA ALA A 175 15.50 5.32 -14.50
C ALA A 175 16.78 5.27 -13.66
N LEU A 176 17.01 4.16 -12.93
CA LEU A 176 18.23 3.95 -12.15
C LEU A 176 19.48 3.82 -13.03
N MET A 177 19.37 3.17 -14.19
CA MET A 177 20.45 3.08 -15.17
C MET A 177 20.87 4.47 -15.65
N PHE A 178 19.92 5.31 -16.07
CA PHE A 178 20.21 6.68 -16.48
C PHE A 178 20.77 7.52 -15.33
N TYR A 179 20.19 7.41 -14.14
CA TYR A 179 20.73 8.07 -12.95
C TYR A 179 22.18 7.68 -12.68
N SER A 180 22.52 6.39 -12.77
CA SER A 180 23.90 5.90 -12.58
C SER A 180 24.84 6.46 -13.66
N ALA A 181 24.39 6.53 -14.92
CA ALA A 181 25.19 7.04 -16.03
C ALA A 181 25.48 8.55 -15.91
N PHE A 182 24.51 9.35 -15.47
CA PHE A 182 24.68 10.80 -15.34
C PHE A 182 25.38 11.23 -14.06
N THR A 183 25.18 10.50 -12.95
CA THR A 183 25.76 10.88 -11.65
C THR A 183 27.09 10.20 -11.34
N GLY A 184 27.44 9.14 -12.08
CA GLY A 184 28.59 8.29 -11.77
C GLY A 184 28.40 7.39 -10.54
N ASN A 185 27.29 7.56 -9.79
CA ASN A 185 27.00 6.74 -8.61
C ASN A 185 26.38 5.40 -9.04
N SER A 186 27.12 4.31 -8.83
CA SER A 186 26.67 2.97 -9.19
C SER A 186 25.35 2.59 -8.51
N GLN A 187 24.36 2.19 -9.32
CA GLN A 187 23.09 1.61 -8.88
C GLN A 187 23.00 0.10 -9.13
N LEU A 188 24.15 -0.56 -9.33
CA LEU A 188 24.23 -1.96 -9.76
C LEU A 188 23.46 -2.92 -8.85
N VAL A 189 23.58 -2.77 -7.52
CA VAL A 189 22.88 -3.62 -6.55
C VAL A 189 21.36 -3.49 -6.68
N SER A 190 20.85 -2.27 -6.79
CA SER A 190 19.42 -1.99 -6.96
C SER A 190 18.88 -2.60 -8.26
N VAL A 191 19.60 -2.44 -9.37
CA VAL A 191 19.21 -2.98 -10.68
C VAL A 191 19.19 -4.51 -10.68
N ILE A 192 20.20 -5.17 -10.10
CA ILE A 192 20.22 -6.63 -9.95
C ILE A 192 19.05 -7.10 -9.07
N GLY A 193 18.81 -6.41 -7.94
CA GLY A 193 17.69 -6.72 -7.05
C GLY A 193 16.33 -6.64 -7.75
N ILE A 194 16.11 -5.59 -8.56
CA ILE A 194 14.89 -5.47 -9.37
C ILE A 194 14.80 -6.60 -10.41
N GLY A 195 15.91 -6.97 -11.05
CA GLY A 195 15.95 -8.09 -12.01
C GLY A 195 15.57 -9.43 -11.38
N ILE A 196 16.08 -9.73 -10.17
CA ILE A 196 15.70 -10.92 -9.41
C ILE A 196 14.21 -10.89 -9.05
N LEU A 197 13.70 -9.75 -8.58
CA LEU A 197 12.29 -9.60 -8.21
C LEU A 197 11.37 -9.81 -9.43
N LEU A 198 11.71 -9.21 -10.58
CA LEU A 198 11.00 -9.44 -11.84
C LEU A 198 10.99 -10.92 -12.20
N MET A 199 12.14 -11.59 -12.14
CA MET A 199 12.22 -13.02 -12.44
C MET A 199 11.33 -13.85 -11.49
N LEU A 200 11.36 -13.57 -10.19
CA LEU A 200 10.54 -14.28 -9.20
C LEU A 200 9.04 -14.08 -9.47
N ILE A 201 8.60 -12.85 -9.71
CA ILE A 201 7.19 -12.54 -10.02
C ILE A 201 6.73 -13.33 -11.25
N GLN A 202 7.54 -13.32 -12.31
CA GLN A 202 7.21 -13.98 -13.58
C GLN A 202 7.16 -15.51 -13.44
N ILE A 203 8.16 -16.09 -12.77
CA ILE A 203 8.23 -17.54 -12.54
C ILE A 203 7.08 -17.98 -11.64
N SER A 204 6.85 -17.32 -10.51
CA SER A 204 5.78 -17.67 -9.57
C SER A 204 4.41 -17.61 -10.24
N PHE A 205 4.11 -16.54 -10.99
CA PHE A 205 2.85 -16.43 -11.71
C PHE A 205 2.67 -17.55 -12.74
N THR A 206 3.71 -17.82 -13.55
CA THR A 206 3.66 -18.87 -14.58
C THR A 206 3.51 -20.27 -13.97
N ILE A 207 4.19 -20.54 -12.85
CA ILE A 207 4.05 -21.80 -12.10
C ILE A 207 2.62 -21.95 -11.58
N SER A 208 2.02 -20.90 -11.03
CA SER A 208 0.64 -20.94 -10.52
C SER A 208 -0.39 -21.22 -11.61
N LEU A 209 -0.12 -20.84 -12.87
CA LEU A 209 -0.98 -21.14 -14.02
C LEU A 209 -0.73 -22.51 -14.63
N LYS A 210 0.39 -23.17 -14.30
CA LYS A 210 0.73 -24.47 -14.85
C LYS A 210 -0.30 -25.49 -14.37
N PRO A 211 -1.01 -26.19 -15.27
CA PRO A 211 -1.99 -27.19 -14.88
C PRO A 211 -1.29 -28.30 -14.10
N ASN A 212 -1.81 -28.62 -12.92
CA ASN A 212 -1.39 -29.81 -12.20
C ASN A 212 -1.85 -31.04 -12.98
N LYS A 213 -1.00 -32.07 -13.10
CA LYS A 213 -1.43 -33.37 -13.61
C LYS A 213 -2.61 -33.83 -12.74
N SER A 214 -3.77 -34.06 -13.37
CA SER A 214 -4.92 -34.62 -12.65
C SER A 214 -4.47 -35.91 -11.97
N LYS A 215 -4.65 -35.98 -10.65
CA LYS A 215 -4.67 -37.26 -9.95
C LYS A 215 -6.07 -37.84 -10.05
#